data_AF-A0A443NLC1-F1
#
_entry.id   AF-A0A443NLC1-F1
#
_cell.length_a   1.000
_cell.length_b   1.000
_cell.length_c   1.000
_cell.angle_alpha   90.00
_cell.angle_beta   90.00
_cell.angle_gamma   90.00
#
_symmetry.space_group_name_H-M   'P 1'
#
loop_
_entity.id
_entity.type
_entity.pdbx_description
1 polymer ?
#
loop_
_entity_poly.entity_id
_entity_poly.type
_entity_poly.pdbx_seq_one_letter_code
_entity_poly.pdbx_strand_id
1 'polypeptide(L)'
;MAASSFVANSDSDSRSSCIDSNGNAGSNPVPANFAEIIVVRHGETTWNASGKIQGHLDVELNEVGRQQAAAVADRLSKEFKISAIYSSDLMRAFETAQIIAISCDSLEVIQDLALRERHLGDLQGMEYREAAKHNPLSHNHDQEIPGGGESLNQLSQRCTSSLERIAKKHKGEQVVVVTHGGTMRALFKRANPRGLSPGKITNTSVSIFRISDSGWEIKLWADVSHLSKTGFLASAFGGDKNSEHILFAIPISTLYIPYPTLDSPGHLAHNHINITAVRSHLVPPLESFVLRHGRLQLRCQLQLGLQWLILTYCNHKSADSGNKMWKMTVLFHKDFIRCGKWELGALFLWFQFLLFGATSSCIDSNGNAGSNPVPANFAEIIVVRHGETTWNASGKIQGHLDVELNEVGRQQAAVVADRLSKEFKISAIYSSDLMRAFETAQIIAKSCDSLEVIQDPALRERHLGDLQGVVYREAAKHNPVAHKAFVSHNHDQEIPGGGESLNQLSQRCTSSLERIAKKHKGEQVVVVTHGGTMRALFKRANPRGLSPGKVTNTSVSIFHISDSGWEIKLWADVSHLSKTGFLASAFGGDKNSG
;
A
#
# COMPACT_ATOMS: atom_id res chain seq x y z
N MET A 1 61.34 13.51 -59.87
CA MET A 1 61.41 13.00 -58.49
C MET A 1 60.04 12.39 -58.17
N ALA A 2 60.05 11.14 -57.65
CA ALA A 2 58.98 10.32 -57.05
C ALA A 2 57.51 10.78 -57.23
N ALA A 3 56.64 10.09 -57.98
CA ALA A 3 56.02 8.76 -57.73
C ALA A 3 55.28 8.70 -56.37
N SER A 4 54.04 8.21 -56.21
CA SER A 4 53.00 7.61 -57.08
C SER A 4 51.86 7.21 -56.10
N SER A 5 50.64 7.73 -56.23
CA SER A 5 49.43 7.02 -56.70
C SER A 5 48.85 5.87 -55.83
N PHE A 6 47.55 6.04 -55.51
CA PHE A 6 46.43 5.07 -55.65
C PHE A 6 46.01 4.09 -54.51
N VAL A 7 44.73 4.29 -54.10
CA VAL A 7 43.57 3.37 -54.10
C VAL A 7 43.36 2.30 -53.02
N ALA A 8 42.06 2.18 -52.68
CA ALA A 8 41.36 1.34 -51.72
C ALA A 8 41.21 -0.15 -52.07
N ASN A 9 41.02 -0.95 -51.01
CA ASN A 9 40.24 -2.20 -50.83
C ASN A 9 40.87 -2.90 -49.60
N SER A 10 40.27 -3.71 -48.75
CA SER A 10 38.96 -4.34 -48.53
C SER A 10 39.21 -5.33 -47.37
N ASP A 11 38.28 -5.52 -46.44
CA ASP A 11 38.08 -6.67 -45.52
C ASP A 11 39.26 -7.56 -45.08
N SER A 12 39.46 -7.67 -43.76
CA SER A 12 39.38 -8.97 -43.04
C SER A 12 39.58 -8.82 -41.52
N ASP A 13 38.76 -9.55 -40.78
CA ASP A 13 38.84 -9.88 -39.35
C ASP A 13 40.25 -9.93 -38.72
N SER A 14 40.41 -9.28 -37.56
CA SER A 14 41.11 -9.90 -36.43
C SER A 14 40.72 -9.23 -35.11
N ARG A 15 39.92 -9.96 -34.31
CA ARG A 15 39.76 -9.74 -32.87
C ARG A 15 41.14 -9.84 -32.20
N SER A 16 41.68 -8.75 -31.67
CA SER A 16 42.78 -8.80 -30.70
C SER A 16 42.21 -8.69 -29.28
N SER A 17 42.14 -9.83 -28.62
CA SER A 17 41.90 -9.96 -27.19
C SER A 17 43.12 -9.47 -26.39
N CYS A 18 42.98 -8.39 -25.63
CA CYS A 18 43.94 -8.05 -24.59
C CYS A 18 43.60 -8.87 -23.34
N ILE A 19 44.28 -9.99 -23.17
CA ILE A 19 44.29 -10.79 -21.93
C ILE A 19 45.61 -10.47 -21.22
N ASP A 20 45.54 -10.07 -19.95
CA ASP A 20 46.72 -9.88 -19.12
C ASP A 20 47.35 -11.23 -18.76
N SER A 21 48.59 -11.23 -18.27
CA SER A 21 49.37 -12.43 -17.96
C SER A 21 48.81 -13.29 -16.80
N ASN A 22 47.60 -12.99 -16.31
CA ASN A 22 46.88 -13.77 -15.30
C ASN A 22 45.46 -14.20 -15.75
N GLY A 23 45.09 -14.01 -17.01
CA GLY A 23 43.87 -14.59 -17.57
C GLY A 23 42.56 -13.95 -17.09
N ASN A 24 42.57 -12.73 -16.56
CA ASN A 24 41.35 -12.07 -16.09
C ASN A 24 40.98 -10.92 -17.03
N ALA A 25 39.82 -11.01 -17.69
CA ALA A 25 39.23 -9.89 -18.41
C ALA A 25 38.71 -8.87 -17.39
N GLY A 26 39.62 -8.00 -16.92
CA GLY A 26 39.28 -6.86 -16.07
C GLY A 26 38.49 -5.84 -16.87
N SER A 27 37.17 -6.03 -16.97
CA SER A 27 36.27 -4.94 -17.31
C SER A 27 36.34 -3.92 -16.17
N ASN A 28 37.13 -2.86 -16.33
CA ASN A 28 36.99 -1.68 -15.48
C ASN A 28 35.51 -1.28 -15.52
N PRO A 29 34.80 -1.22 -14.36
CA PRO A 29 33.40 -0.81 -14.37
C PRO A 29 33.34 0.61 -14.94
N VAL A 30 32.59 0.76 -16.04
CA VAL A 30 32.25 2.09 -16.57
C VAL A 30 31.63 2.88 -15.41
N PRO A 31 32.18 4.06 -15.04
CA PRO A 31 31.65 4.83 -13.93
C PRO A 31 30.15 5.07 -14.13
N ALA A 32 29.37 4.85 -13.09
CA ALA A 32 27.93 5.10 -13.16
C ALA A 32 27.69 6.57 -13.58
N ASN A 33 26.88 6.77 -14.62
CA ASN A 33 26.53 8.10 -15.15
C ASN A 33 25.48 8.84 -14.31
N PHE A 34 25.22 8.35 -13.10
CA PHE A 34 24.23 8.86 -12.16
C PHE A 34 24.87 9.02 -10.78
N ALA A 35 24.32 9.91 -9.96
CA ALA A 35 24.54 9.89 -8.52
C ALA A 35 23.40 9.12 -7.84
N GLU A 36 23.71 8.36 -6.78
CA GLU A 36 22.71 7.70 -5.95
C GLU A 36 22.47 8.55 -4.69
N ILE A 37 21.35 9.28 -4.68
CA ILE A 37 20.98 10.21 -3.61
C ILE A 37 20.05 9.51 -2.64
N ILE A 38 20.53 9.31 -1.41
CA ILE A 38 19.84 8.68 -0.30
C ILE A 38 19.20 9.79 0.54
N VAL A 39 17.90 10.01 0.34
CA VAL A 39 17.14 11.06 1.03
C VAL A 39 16.52 10.50 2.30
N VAL A 40 16.79 11.15 3.44
CA VAL A 40 16.31 10.76 4.76
C VAL A 40 15.44 11.86 5.34
N ARG A 41 14.25 11.51 5.86
CA ARG A 41 13.44 12.46 6.64
C ARG A 41 14.08 12.65 8.03
N HIS A 42 14.09 13.87 8.56
CA HIS A 42 14.52 14.12 9.94
C HIS A 42 13.78 13.24 10.99
N GLY A 43 14.42 13.02 12.14
CA GLY A 43 13.84 12.30 13.28
C GLY A 43 12.63 13.01 13.93
N GLU A 44 11.92 12.31 14.80
CA GLU A 44 10.76 12.85 15.52
C GLU A 44 11.08 14.11 16.35
N THR A 45 10.11 15.02 16.46
CA THR A 45 10.14 16.21 17.32
C THR A 45 8.88 16.20 18.19
N THR A 46 8.86 16.97 19.27
CA THR A 46 7.63 17.09 20.09
C THR A 46 6.44 17.67 19.30
N TRP A 47 6.72 18.51 18.29
CA TRP A 47 5.70 19.16 17.47
C TRP A 47 5.08 18.22 16.44
N ASN A 48 5.89 17.44 15.72
CA ASN A 48 5.32 16.49 14.77
C ASN A 48 4.57 15.34 15.48
N ALA A 49 5.02 14.93 16.66
CA ALA A 49 4.32 13.94 17.48
C ALA A 49 2.96 14.45 18.01
N SER A 50 2.83 15.76 18.24
CA SER A 50 1.58 16.38 18.69
C SER A 50 0.66 16.84 17.57
N GLY A 51 1.13 16.89 16.31
CA GLY A 51 0.33 17.33 15.17
C GLY A 51 0.44 18.83 14.87
N LYS A 52 1.55 19.47 15.29
CA LYS A 52 1.82 20.89 15.10
C LYS A 52 2.67 21.15 13.85
N ILE A 53 2.28 22.17 13.09
CA ILE A 53 2.99 22.59 11.87
C ILE A 53 4.28 23.30 12.25
N GLN A 54 5.41 22.83 11.74
CA GLN A 54 6.71 23.42 12.01
C GLN A 54 7.14 24.42 10.92
N GLY A 55 7.05 24.03 9.65
CA GLY A 55 7.60 24.82 8.53
C GLY A 55 9.08 25.14 8.77
N HIS A 56 9.46 26.41 8.71
CA HIS A 56 10.80 26.90 9.02
C HIS A 56 11.03 27.23 10.50
N LEU A 57 10.02 27.09 11.38
CA LEU A 57 10.27 27.23 12.81
C LEU A 57 11.21 26.12 13.26
N ASP A 58 12.23 26.53 14.02
CA ASP A 58 13.24 25.61 14.48
C ASP A 58 12.78 24.88 15.73
N VAL A 59 12.86 23.56 15.66
CA VAL A 59 12.39 22.66 16.72
C VAL A 59 13.36 21.50 16.73
N GLU A 60 13.90 21.22 17.89
CA GLU A 60 14.88 20.15 18.12
C GLU A 60 14.25 18.77 17.96
N LEU A 61 15.10 17.75 17.77
CA LEU A 61 14.64 16.37 17.93
C LEU A 61 14.18 16.13 19.37
N ASN A 62 13.21 15.23 19.56
CA ASN A 62 12.97 14.65 20.86
C ASN A 62 13.86 13.40 21.05
N GLU A 63 13.83 12.77 22.23
CA GLU A 63 14.66 11.60 22.51
C GLU A 63 14.38 10.43 21.54
N VAL A 64 13.11 10.22 21.20
CA VAL A 64 12.71 9.25 20.17
C VAL A 64 13.36 9.56 18.82
N GLY A 65 13.38 10.83 18.41
CA GLY A 65 13.97 11.28 17.16
C GLY A 65 15.47 11.03 17.09
N ARG A 66 16.20 11.19 18.20
CA ARG A 66 17.63 10.86 18.29
C ARG A 66 17.88 9.37 18.15
N GLN A 67 17.03 8.54 18.77
CA GLN A 67 17.11 7.09 18.66
C GLN A 67 16.79 6.61 17.23
N GLN A 68 15.79 7.22 16.58
CA GLN A 68 15.51 6.98 15.16
C GLN A 68 16.70 7.38 14.28
N ALA A 69 17.32 8.54 14.54
CA ALA A 69 18.49 9.01 13.80
C ALA A 69 19.68 8.04 13.95
N ALA A 70 19.92 7.53 15.16
CA ALA A 70 20.95 6.51 15.40
C ALA A 70 20.66 5.20 14.65
N ALA A 71 19.39 4.76 14.59
CA ALA A 71 19.00 3.55 13.87
C ALA A 71 19.20 3.68 12.35
N VAL A 72 18.87 4.83 11.76
CA VAL A 72 19.13 5.05 10.32
C VAL A 72 20.64 5.20 10.06
N ALA A 73 21.40 5.84 10.95
CA ALA A 73 22.84 5.93 10.85
C ALA A 73 23.52 4.54 10.83
N ASP A 74 23.13 3.64 11.73
CA ASP A 74 23.62 2.26 11.77
C ASP A 74 23.34 1.51 10.46
N ARG A 75 22.13 1.66 9.91
CA ARG A 75 21.79 1.06 8.61
C ARG A 75 22.67 1.63 7.49
N LEU A 76 22.73 2.96 7.38
CA LEU A 76 23.40 3.60 6.25
C LEU A 76 24.90 3.28 6.22
N SER A 77 25.56 3.26 7.38
CA SER A 77 26.97 2.90 7.51
C SER A 77 27.30 1.45 7.08
N LYS A 78 26.32 0.54 7.15
CA LYS A 78 26.50 -0.87 6.79
C LYS A 78 26.13 -1.19 5.35
N GLU A 79 25.13 -0.51 4.81
CA GLU A 79 24.57 -0.79 3.49
C GLU A 79 25.22 0.03 2.37
N PHE A 80 25.82 1.17 2.68
CA PHE A 80 26.27 2.13 1.67
C PHE A 80 27.68 2.68 1.97
N LYS A 81 28.38 3.06 0.89
CA LYS A 81 29.66 3.77 0.98
C LYS A 81 29.40 5.26 0.76
N ILE A 82 29.05 5.96 1.83
CA ILE A 82 28.66 7.37 1.76
C ILE A 82 29.88 8.25 1.48
N SER A 83 29.77 9.09 0.45
CA SER A 83 30.86 10.00 0.02
C SER A 83 30.65 11.44 0.49
N ALA A 84 29.40 11.84 0.73
CA ALA A 84 29.06 13.16 1.26
C ALA A 84 27.70 13.13 1.97
N ILE A 85 27.49 14.09 2.88
CA ILE A 85 26.23 14.30 3.60
C ILE A 85 25.82 15.75 3.44
N TYR A 86 24.60 15.96 2.95
CA TYR A 86 23.94 17.26 2.90
C TYR A 86 22.75 17.29 3.85
N SER A 87 22.43 18.46 4.39
CA SER A 87 21.24 18.61 5.24
C SER A 87 20.58 19.97 5.09
N SER A 88 19.27 20.01 5.35
CA SER A 88 18.64 21.25 5.76
C SER A 88 19.31 21.76 7.04
N ASP A 89 19.47 23.07 7.12
CA ASP A 89 20.04 23.75 8.28
C ASP A 89 19.11 23.81 9.51
N LEU A 90 17.81 23.52 9.37
CA LEU A 90 16.88 23.44 10.51
C LEU A 90 17.33 22.33 11.46
N MET A 91 17.41 22.62 12.76
CA MET A 91 18.08 21.79 13.77
C MET A 91 17.67 20.34 13.73
N ARG A 92 16.38 20.01 13.63
CA ARG A 92 15.92 18.60 13.53
C ARG A 92 16.57 17.82 12.40
N ALA A 93 16.74 18.43 11.22
CA ALA A 93 17.36 17.77 10.07
C ALA A 93 18.88 17.79 10.19
N PHE A 94 19.45 18.90 10.66
CA PHE A 94 20.88 19.05 10.86
C PHE A 94 21.41 18.08 11.93
N GLU A 95 20.75 17.97 13.09
CA GLU A 95 21.07 17.03 14.17
C GLU A 95 20.95 15.58 13.69
N THR A 96 19.90 15.24 12.93
CA THR A 96 19.76 13.92 12.31
C THR A 96 20.96 13.61 11.39
N ALA A 97 21.40 14.58 10.58
CA ALA A 97 22.54 14.43 9.68
C ALA A 97 23.87 14.31 10.43
N GLN A 98 24.06 15.04 11.54
CA GLN A 98 25.25 14.92 12.38
C GLN A 98 25.36 13.52 13.00
N ILE A 99 24.25 12.94 13.45
CA ILE A 99 24.22 11.57 13.97
C ILE A 99 24.60 10.57 12.86
N ILE A 100 24.09 10.74 11.63
CA ILE A 100 24.48 9.90 10.49
C ILE A 100 25.97 10.06 10.14
N ALA A 101 26.47 11.28 10.17
CA ALA A 101 27.86 11.61 9.88
C ALA A 101 28.84 10.88 10.80
N ILE A 102 28.56 10.84 12.10
CA ILE A 102 29.40 10.14 13.08
C ILE A 102 29.57 8.65 12.71
N SER A 103 28.50 8.00 12.24
CA SER A 103 28.53 6.59 11.83
C SER A 103 29.10 6.36 10.42
N CYS A 104 29.19 7.39 9.58
CA CYS A 104 29.70 7.32 8.21
C CYS A 104 31.04 8.06 8.12
N ASP A 105 32.09 7.52 8.74
CA ASP A 105 33.46 8.05 8.70
C ASP A 105 33.63 9.50 9.19
N SER A 106 32.71 10.00 10.04
CA SER A 106 32.75 11.37 10.57
C SER A 106 32.79 12.45 9.48
N LEU A 107 32.08 12.23 8.37
CA LEU A 107 31.99 13.18 7.27
C LEU A 107 31.43 14.54 7.71
N GLU A 108 31.89 15.62 7.08
CA GLU A 108 31.31 16.95 7.29
C GLU A 108 29.87 17.00 6.74
N VAL A 109 28.96 17.61 7.52
CA VAL A 109 27.58 17.85 7.09
C VAL A 109 27.49 19.19 6.37
N ILE A 110 27.26 19.15 5.05
CA ILE A 110 27.13 20.36 4.22
C ILE A 110 25.68 20.87 4.31
N GLN A 111 25.49 22.07 4.85
CA GLN A 111 24.15 22.66 4.93
C GLN A 111 23.71 23.26 3.60
N ASP A 112 22.44 23.05 3.23
CA ASP A 112 21.82 23.63 2.04
C ASP A 112 20.41 24.14 2.37
N LEU A 113 20.24 25.46 2.32
CA LEU A 113 18.97 26.13 2.63
C LEU A 113 17.83 25.68 1.70
N ALA A 114 18.15 25.25 0.48
CA ALA A 114 17.15 24.77 -0.47
C ALA A 114 16.53 23.41 -0.05
N LEU A 115 17.09 22.74 0.97
CA LEU A 115 16.56 21.51 1.55
C LEU A 115 15.58 21.74 2.70
N ARG A 116 15.33 22.99 3.13
CA ARG A 116 14.34 23.30 4.18
C ARG A 116 12.94 22.79 3.84
N GLU A 117 12.12 22.53 4.85
CA GLU A 117 10.68 22.25 4.71
C GLU A 117 9.96 23.41 4.02
N ARG A 118 8.70 23.23 3.60
CA ARG A 118 7.88 24.34 3.12
C ARG A 118 7.80 25.47 4.17
N HIS A 119 8.09 26.73 3.80
CA HIS A 119 7.73 27.89 4.60
C HIS A 119 6.22 28.05 4.56
N LEU A 120 5.56 27.82 5.69
CA LEU A 120 4.09 27.81 5.77
C LEU A 120 3.53 29.13 6.28
N GLY A 121 4.35 30.20 6.31
CA GLY A 121 3.93 31.54 6.69
C GLY A 121 3.21 31.59 8.03
N ASP A 122 2.02 32.19 8.04
CA ASP A 122 1.18 32.35 9.23
C ASP A 122 0.66 31.02 9.80
N LEU A 123 0.73 29.91 9.04
CA LEU A 123 0.28 28.60 9.51
C LEU A 123 1.30 27.89 10.41
N GLN A 124 2.54 28.39 10.46
CA GLN A 124 3.59 27.79 11.27
C GLN A 124 3.26 27.96 12.75
N GLY A 125 3.40 26.90 13.53
CA GLY A 125 3.02 26.88 14.94
C GLY A 125 1.54 26.64 15.20
N MET A 126 0.70 26.51 14.17
CA MET A 126 -0.67 26.04 14.36
C MET A 126 -0.71 24.51 14.42
N GLU A 127 -1.72 23.98 15.09
CA GLU A 127 -2.08 22.57 14.93
C GLU A 127 -2.56 22.33 13.49
N TYR A 128 -2.21 21.19 12.89
CA TYR A 128 -2.58 20.87 11.50
C TYR A 128 -4.08 21.05 11.23
N ARG A 129 -4.93 20.71 12.21
CA ARG A 129 -6.39 20.83 12.09
C ARG A 129 -6.89 22.27 12.08
N GLU A 130 -6.17 23.16 12.75
CA GLU A 130 -6.51 24.58 12.79
C GLU A 130 -6.04 25.25 11.51
N ALA A 131 -4.80 25.01 11.11
CA ALA A 131 -4.24 25.52 9.85
C ALA A 131 -5.09 25.16 8.63
N ALA A 132 -5.62 23.92 8.58
CA ALA A 132 -6.49 23.45 7.50
C ALA A 132 -7.78 24.30 7.33
N LYS A 133 -8.22 25.02 8.37
CA LYS A 133 -9.40 25.91 8.31
C LYS A 133 -9.07 27.28 7.72
N HIS A 134 -7.85 27.76 7.93
CA HIS A 134 -7.43 29.12 7.56
C HIS A 134 -6.83 29.20 6.17
N ASN A 135 -6.22 28.11 5.71
CA ASN A 135 -5.76 27.95 4.34
C ASN A 135 -5.61 26.45 4.10
N PRO A 136 -6.51 25.78 3.35
CA PRO A 136 -6.53 24.32 3.20
C PRO A 136 -5.33 23.73 2.42
N LEU A 137 -4.20 24.45 2.36
CA LEU A 137 -2.98 24.16 1.62
C LEU A 137 -3.26 24.03 0.12
N SER A 138 -3.70 25.17 -0.43
CA SER A 138 -4.13 25.50 -1.81
C SER A 138 -3.90 24.44 -2.90
N HIS A 139 -4.99 24.17 -3.65
CA HIS A 139 -4.98 23.36 -4.88
C HIS A 139 -4.25 24.06 -6.04
N ASN A 140 -4.02 25.37 -5.90
CA ASN A 140 -3.16 26.13 -6.78
C ASN A 140 -1.70 26.03 -6.29
N HIS A 141 -0.85 25.38 -7.08
CA HIS A 141 0.57 25.18 -6.73
C HIS A 141 1.40 26.46 -6.79
N ASP A 142 0.92 27.51 -7.46
CA ASP A 142 1.59 28.82 -7.55
C ASP A 142 1.19 29.77 -6.43
N GLN A 143 0.15 29.44 -5.66
CA GLN A 143 -0.31 30.31 -4.58
C GLN A 143 0.63 30.26 -3.37
N GLU A 144 1.14 31.43 -3.02
CA GLU A 144 1.86 31.67 -1.77
C GLU A 144 0.92 31.63 -0.56
N ILE A 145 1.48 31.25 0.59
CA ILE A 145 0.73 31.21 1.86
C ILE A 145 0.90 32.58 2.55
N PRO A 146 -0.16 33.17 3.14
CA PRO A 146 -0.05 34.40 3.93
C PRO A 146 1.07 34.34 4.99
N GLY A 147 1.66 35.50 5.31
CA GLY A 147 2.83 35.56 6.22
C GLY A 147 4.15 35.23 5.54
N GLY A 148 4.26 35.44 4.22
CA GLY A 148 5.47 35.15 3.44
C GLY A 148 5.73 33.65 3.24
N GLY A 149 4.69 32.83 3.32
CA GLY A 149 4.77 31.40 3.05
C GLY A 149 4.92 31.09 1.56
N GLU A 150 5.72 30.07 1.25
CA GLU A 150 6.05 29.74 -0.14
C GLU A 150 4.94 28.91 -0.81
N SER A 151 4.88 28.99 -2.13
CA SER A 151 4.05 28.13 -2.96
C SER A 151 4.64 26.72 -3.11
N LEU A 152 3.84 25.76 -3.59
CA LEU A 152 4.33 24.40 -3.85
C LEU A 152 5.35 24.39 -5.00
N ASN A 153 5.18 25.25 -6.00
CA ASN A 153 6.10 25.37 -7.12
C ASN A 153 7.44 25.98 -6.68
N GLN A 154 7.44 26.98 -5.79
CA GLN A 154 8.66 27.53 -5.20
C GLN A 154 9.45 26.45 -4.43
N LEU A 155 8.77 25.71 -3.56
CA LEU A 155 9.34 24.56 -2.84
C LEU A 155 9.93 23.54 -3.82
N SER A 156 9.14 23.13 -4.81
CA SER A 156 9.53 22.13 -5.81
C SER A 156 10.77 22.59 -6.59
N GLN A 157 10.79 23.83 -7.07
CA GLN A 157 11.89 24.37 -7.84
C GLN A 157 13.19 24.40 -7.05
N ARG A 158 13.19 24.93 -5.81
CA ARG A 158 14.43 25.04 -5.01
C ARG A 158 14.99 23.67 -4.64
N CYS A 159 14.14 22.74 -4.20
CA CYS A 159 14.61 21.44 -3.72
C CYS A 159 15.11 20.53 -4.85
N THR A 160 14.44 20.55 -6.01
CA THR A 160 14.87 19.78 -7.18
C THR A 160 16.16 20.32 -7.78
N SER A 161 16.30 21.65 -7.85
CA SER A 161 17.54 22.30 -8.31
C SER A 161 18.72 21.97 -7.40
N SER A 162 18.51 21.90 -6.08
CA SER A 162 19.53 21.48 -5.12
C SER A 162 19.97 20.04 -5.38
N LEU A 163 19.03 19.10 -5.51
CA LEU A 163 19.37 17.69 -5.76
C LEU A 163 20.05 17.48 -7.13
N GLU A 164 19.65 18.21 -8.18
CA GLU A 164 20.33 18.16 -9.48
C GLU A 164 21.78 18.68 -9.39
N ARG A 165 22.02 19.75 -8.61
CA ARG A 165 23.37 20.26 -8.35
C ARG A 165 24.21 19.26 -7.55
N ILE A 166 23.65 18.65 -6.51
CA ILE A 166 24.32 17.61 -5.71
C ILE A 166 24.66 16.41 -6.60
N ALA A 167 23.70 15.91 -7.38
CA ALA A 167 23.90 14.77 -8.28
C ALA A 167 24.97 15.04 -9.34
N LYS A 168 25.00 16.25 -9.92
CA LYS A 168 26.03 16.65 -10.87
C LYS A 168 27.43 16.65 -10.25
N LYS A 169 27.56 17.07 -8.99
CA LYS A 169 28.83 17.09 -8.26
C LYS A 169 29.31 15.70 -7.87
N HIS A 170 28.39 14.77 -7.61
CA HIS A 170 28.67 13.46 -7.03
C HIS A 170 28.33 12.29 -7.98
N LYS A 171 28.65 12.43 -9.28
CA LYS A 171 28.42 11.36 -10.27
C LYS A 171 29.22 10.10 -9.91
N GLY A 172 28.55 8.96 -9.87
CA GLY A 172 29.13 7.68 -9.47
C GLY A 172 29.23 7.46 -7.96
N GLU A 173 28.79 8.42 -7.14
CA GLU A 173 28.89 8.37 -5.69
C GLU A 173 27.52 8.18 -5.01
N GLN A 174 27.56 7.73 -3.76
CA GLN A 174 26.40 7.62 -2.87
C GLN A 174 26.42 8.79 -1.88
N VAL A 175 25.35 9.58 -1.87
CA VAL A 175 25.26 10.81 -1.06
C VAL A 175 24.02 10.78 -0.19
N VAL A 176 24.16 11.11 1.09
CA VAL A 176 23.01 11.27 1.99
C VAL A 176 22.51 12.70 1.95
N VAL A 177 21.19 12.87 1.92
CA VAL A 177 20.51 14.17 2.02
C VAL A 177 19.45 14.09 3.11
N VAL A 178 19.60 14.86 4.19
CA VAL A 178 18.60 14.90 5.28
C VAL A 178 17.67 16.10 5.14
N THR A 179 16.36 15.85 5.10
CA THR A 179 15.34 16.88 4.80
C THR A 179 14.00 16.56 5.47
N HIS A 180 12.89 17.13 4.97
CA HIS A 180 11.58 17.17 5.59
C HIS A 180 10.49 16.56 4.71
N GLY A 181 9.28 16.41 5.26
CA GLY A 181 8.20 15.68 4.62
C GLY A 181 7.68 16.34 3.35
N GLY A 182 7.44 17.66 3.36
CA GLY A 182 6.98 18.39 2.18
C GLY A 182 8.04 18.42 1.07
N THR A 183 9.31 18.60 1.43
CA THR A 183 10.43 18.51 0.50
C THR A 183 10.48 17.14 -0.18
N MET A 184 10.42 16.04 0.58
CA MET A 184 10.42 14.69 -0.01
C MET A 184 9.22 14.45 -0.93
N ARG A 185 8.04 15.01 -0.64
CA ARG A 185 6.88 14.94 -1.54
C ARG A 185 7.14 15.65 -2.87
N ALA A 186 7.77 16.81 -2.85
CA ALA A 186 8.13 17.54 -4.06
C ALA A 186 9.15 16.74 -4.90
N LEU A 187 10.16 16.16 -4.26
CA LEU A 187 11.17 15.32 -4.91
C LEU A 187 10.56 14.06 -5.55
N PHE A 188 9.64 13.39 -4.83
CA PHE A 188 8.90 12.25 -5.38
C PHE A 188 8.12 12.64 -6.64
N LYS A 189 7.39 13.76 -6.59
CA LYS A 189 6.60 14.24 -7.72
C LYS A 189 7.49 14.57 -8.93
N ARG A 190 8.69 15.10 -8.71
CA ARG A 190 9.69 15.35 -9.76
C ARG A 190 10.15 14.06 -10.46
N ALA A 191 10.38 13.00 -9.69
CA ALA A 191 10.82 11.71 -10.21
C ALA A 191 9.67 10.85 -10.76
N ASN A 192 8.43 11.13 -10.35
CA ASN A 192 7.25 10.36 -10.71
C ASN A 192 6.07 11.27 -11.15
N PRO A 193 6.21 12.04 -12.24
CA PRO A 193 5.24 13.08 -12.62
C PRO A 193 3.87 12.55 -13.03
N ARG A 194 3.76 11.26 -13.40
CA ARG A 194 2.52 10.60 -13.84
C ARG A 194 2.08 9.44 -12.92
N GLY A 195 2.79 9.19 -11.83
CA GLY A 195 2.52 8.05 -10.97
C GLY A 195 1.68 8.37 -9.74
N LEU A 196 1.43 7.31 -8.95
CA LEU A 196 0.58 7.33 -7.77
C LEU A 196 1.15 8.20 -6.63
N SER A 197 0.33 8.41 -5.60
CA SER A 197 0.70 9.18 -4.40
C SER A 197 2.02 8.72 -3.76
N PRO A 198 2.84 9.64 -3.21
CA PRO A 198 4.00 9.31 -2.37
C PRO A 198 3.64 8.55 -1.08
N GLY A 199 2.37 8.43 -0.70
CA GLY A 199 2.00 7.75 0.54
C GLY A 199 2.49 8.45 1.82
N LYS A 200 2.56 7.69 2.92
CA LYS A 200 3.07 8.17 4.21
C LYS A 200 4.60 8.20 4.19
N ILE A 201 5.17 9.36 4.53
CA ILE A 201 6.61 9.55 4.70
C ILE A 201 6.81 9.68 6.21
N THR A 202 7.39 8.68 6.86
CA THR A 202 7.62 8.68 8.32
C THR A 202 8.97 9.29 8.66
N ASN A 203 9.17 9.67 9.92
CA ASN A 203 10.47 10.13 10.40
C ASN A 203 11.55 9.06 10.15
N THR A 204 12.75 9.53 9.79
CA THR A 204 13.90 8.72 9.36
C THR A 204 13.66 7.73 8.21
N SER A 205 12.52 7.80 7.52
CA SER A 205 12.31 7.02 6.30
C SER A 205 13.38 7.34 5.26
N VAL A 206 13.82 6.28 4.57
CA VAL A 206 14.89 6.33 3.57
C VAL A 206 14.30 6.15 2.18
N SER A 207 14.61 7.09 1.29
CA SER A 207 14.31 7.02 -0.14
C SER A 207 15.60 7.09 -0.94
N ILE A 208 15.69 6.36 -2.05
CA ILE A 208 16.88 6.33 -2.90
C ILE A 208 16.48 6.76 -4.30
N PHE A 209 17.13 7.82 -4.79
CA PHE A 209 16.99 8.32 -6.14
C PHE A 209 18.28 8.10 -6.91
N ARG A 210 18.19 7.65 -8.16
CA ARG A 210 19.28 7.76 -9.13
C ARG A 210 19.01 8.96 -10.01
N ILE A 211 19.93 9.90 -10.01
CA ILE A 211 19.79 11.16 -10.75
C ILE A 211 20.95 11.25 -11.74
N SER A 212 20.61 11.32 -13.02
CA SER A 212 21.55 11.49 -14.13
C SER A 212 21.08 12.59 -15.07
N ASP A 213 21.88 12.86 -16.10
CA ASP A 213 21.51 13.79 -17.17
C ASP A 213 20.26 13.30 -17.95
N SER A 214 19.95 12.00 -17.91
CA SER A 214 18.77 11.41 -18.57
C SER A 214 17.49 11.47 -17.72
N GLY A 215 17.58 11.85 -16.45
CA GLY A 215 16.42 11.98 -15.57
C GLY A 215 16.60 11.39 -14.18
N TRP A 216 15.47 11.23 -13.49
CA TRP A 216 15.39 10.74 -12.12
C TRP A 216 14.71 9.37 -12.09
N GLU A 217 15.26 8.43 -11.34
CA GLU A 217 14.67 7.12 -11.09
C GLU A 217 14.54 6.89 -9.58
N ILE A 218 13.39 6.41 -9.11
CA ILE A 218 13.20 6.01 -7.70
C ILE A 218 13.59 4.54 -7.56
N LYS A 219 14.57 4.22 -6.71
CA LYS A 219 15.01 2.84 -6.41
C LYS A 219 14.41 2.30 -5.12
N LEU A 220 14.21 3.18 -4.15
CA LEU A 220 13.61 2.88 -2.86
C LEU A 220 12.79 4.08 -2.43
N TRP A 221 11.66 3.83 -1.78
CA TRP A 221 10.78 4.90 -1.35
C TRP A 221 10.26 4.68 0.07
N ALA A 222 10.49 5.68 0.93
CA ALA A 222 9.95 5.79 2.28
C ALA A 222 10.15 4.54 3.17
N ASP A 223 11.29 3.86 3.02
CA ASP A 223 11.56 2.63 3.74
C ASP A 223 11.99 2.89 5.20
N VAL A 224 11.39 2.16 6.13
CA VAL A 224 11.64 2.26 7.58
C VAL A 224 12.10 0.96 8.22
N SER A 225 12.58 0.01 7.40
CA SER A 225 12.98 -1.32 7.88
C SER A 225 14.02 -1.27 9.02
N HIS A 226 14.88 -0.26 9.09
CA HIS A 226 15.84 -0.04 10.19
C HIS A 226 15.19 0.15 11.57
N LEU A 227 13.96 0.67 11.63
CA LEU A 227 13.25 0.92 12.89
C LEU A 227 12.62 -0.36 13.47
N SER A 228 12.59 -1.44 12.69
CA SER A 228 12.05 -2.73 13.14
C SER A 228 12.92 -3.44 14.16
N LYS A 229 14.25 -3.31 14.04
CA LYS A 229 15.22 -4.00 14.90
C LYS A 229 15.38 -3.34 16.27
N THR A 230 14.89 -2.11 16.41
CA THR A 230 15.12 -1.26 17.59
C THR A 230 13.87 -1.11 18.48
N GLY A 231 12.75 -1.73 18.12
CA GLY A 231 11.47 -1.59 18.85
C GLY A 231 10.78 -0.23 18.67
N PHE A 232 11.35 0.66 17.86
CA PHE A 232 10.84 2.01 17.60
C PHE A 232 9.89 2.12 16.41
N LEU A 233 9.52 0.99 15.79
CA LEU A 233 8.46 0.97 14.78
C LEU A 233 7.23 1.75 15.28
N ALA A 234 6.78 1.51 16.51
CA ALA A 234 5.64 2.22 17.13
C ALA A 234 5.81 3.76 17.24
N SER A 235 7.03 4.26 17.41
CA SER A 235 7.31 5.69 17.57
C SER A 235 7.65 6.38 16.24
N ALA A 236 8.14 5.63 15.25
CA ALA A 236 8.23 6.09 13.84
C ALA A 236 6.87 6.52 13.25
N PHE A 237 5.79 6.03 13.85
CA PHE A 237 4.42 6.31 13.44
C PHE A 237 3.81 7.55 14.11
N GLY A 238 4.53 8.26 14.99
CA GLY A 238 3.97 9.40 15.73
C GLY A 238 2.98 8.95 16.80
N GLY A 239 3.41 8.01 17.66
CA GLY A 239 2.61 7.54 18.79
C GLY A 239 1.52 6.52 18.47
N ASP A 240 1.76 5.57 17.54
CA ASP A 240 0.80 4.51 17.21
C ASP A 240 1.40 3.12 17.45
N LYS A 241 0.99 2.46 18.55
CA LYS A 241 1.65 1.28 19.17
C LYS A 241 1.40 -0.07 18.49
N ASN A 242 0.95 -0.17 17.24
CA ASN A 242 0.46 -1.45 16.69
C ASN A 242 0.99 -1.81 15.30
N SER A 243 2.30 -2.00 15.16
CA SER A 243 2.91 -2.58 13.95
C SER A 243 3.77 -3.80 14.27
N GLU A 244 3.17 -4.81 14.90
CA GLU A 244 3.66 -6.18 14.75
C GLU A 244 2.95 -6.79 13.55
N HIS A 245 3.59 -6.78 12.38
CA HIS A 245 3.48 -7.78 11.31
C HIS A 245 4.52 -7.44 10.25
N ILE A 246 5.76 -7.86 10.51
CA ILE A 246 6.83 -7.94 9.52
C ILE A 246 6.64 -9.27 8.79
N LEU A 247 6.60 -9.23 7.46
CA LEU A 247 6.75 -10.40 6.61
C LEU A 247 8.11 -11.05 6.91
N PHE A 248 8.09 -12.15 7.66
CA PHE A 248 9.24 -13.02 7.81
C PHE A 248 9.57 -13.65 6.46
N ALA A 249 10.80 -13.43 5.98
CA ALA A 249 11.44 -14.34 5.05
C ALA A 249 11.70 -15.65 5.81
N ILE A 250 10.87 -16.68 5.59
CA ILE A 250 11.13 -18.02 6.12
C ILE A 250 12.05 -18.76 5.12
N PRO A 251 13.15 -19.39 5.55
CA PRO A 251 13.97 -20.24 4.70
C PRO A 251 13.15 -21.43 4.18
N ILE A 252 13.41 -21.83 2.95
CA ILE A 252 12.77 -23.00 2.33
C ILE A 252 13.08 -24.26 3.16
N SER A 253 12.08 -24.79 3.84
CA SER A 253 12.05 -26.19 4.25
C SER A 253 10.63 -26.75 4.05
N THR A 254 10.58 -27.78 3.21
CA THR A 254 9.53 -28.76 2.86
C THR A 254 8.14 -28.57 3.51
N LEU A 255 7.15 -28.21 2.70
CA LEU A 255 5.73 -28.21 3.10
C LEU A 255 5.11 -29.59 2.82
N TYR A 256 4.54 -30.24 3.85
CA TYR A 256 3.75 -31.48 3.74
C TYR A 256 2.25 -31.16 3.76
N ILE A 257 1.46 -31.78 2.87
CA ILE A 257 0.00 -31.54 2.78
C ILE A 257 -0.75 -32.88 2.86
N PRO A 258 -1.75 -33.03 3.75
CA PRO A 258 -2.62 -34.22 3.80
C PRO A 258 -3.82 -34.13 2.85
N TYR A 259 -4.29 -35.30 2.40
CA TYR A 259 -5.40 -35.50 1.43
C TYR A 259 -6.78 -35.34 2.10
N PRO A 260 -7.77 -34.70 1.47
CA PRO A 260 -9.18 -34.97 1.71
C PRO A 260 -9.69 -36.06 0.74
N THR A 261 -10.26 -37.12 1.31
CA THR A 261 -10.93 -38.22 0.61
C THR A 261 -12.13 -37.71 -0.21
N LEU A 262 -12.10 -37.92 -1.52
CA LEU A 262 -13.29 -37.89 -2.38
C LEU A 262 -13.59 -39.33 -2.79
N ASP A 263 -14.74 -39.82 -2.35
CA ASP A 263 -15.32 -41.09 -2.75
C ASP A 263 -15.88 -41.01 -4.17
N SER A 264 -15.68 -42.11 -4.91
CA SER A 264 -16.39 -42.57 -6.11
C SER A 264 -15.84 -42.16 -7.50
N PRO A 265 -15.64 -43.15 -8.41
CA PRO A 265 -15.05 -42.98 -9.73
C PRO A 265 -16.12 -42.74 -10.82
N GLY A 266 -15.87 -41.80 -11.73
CA GLY A 266 -16.71 -41.60 -12.91
C GLY A 266 -15.99 -40.80 -13.99
N HIS A 267 -15.97 -41.36 -15.19
CA HIS A 267 -15.34 -40.86 -16.42
C HIS A 267 -15.53 -39.37 -16.72
N LEU A 268 -14.54 -38.79 -17.43
CA LEU A 268 -14.67 -37.83 -18.55
C LEU A 268 -13.23 -37.63 -19.11
N ALA A 269 -12.83 -38.37 -20.14
CA ALA A 269 -12.96 -38.03 -21.57
C ALA A 269 -12.12 -36.80 -21.99
N HIS A 270 -11.26 -37.03 -23.00
CA HIS A 270 -10.40 -36.04 -23.64
C HIS A 270 -11.18 -34.79 -24.08
N ASN A 271 -10.96 -33.67 -23.40
CA ASN A 271 -11.36 -32.35 -23.90
C ASN A 271 -10.10 -31.50 -24.10
N HIS A 272 -9.91 -31.07 -25.35
CA HIS A 272 -8.93 -30.04 -25.71
C HIS A 272 -9.30 -28.73 -24.98
N ILE A 273 -8.41 -28.27 -24.10
CA ILE A 273 -8.52 -26.96 -23.47
C ILE A 273 -7.89 -25.94 -24.44
N ASN A 274 -8.71 -25.13 -25.10
CA ASN A 274 -8.25 -23.92 -25.78
C ASN A 274 -8.21 -22.77 -24.77
N ILE A 275 -7.00 -22.35 -24.37
CA ILE A 275 -6.78 -21.15 -23.56
C ILE A 275 -6.44 -20.02 -24.54
N THR A 276 -7.32 -19.02 -24.63
CA THR A 276 -7.02 -17.80 -25.40
C THR A 276 -6.00 -16.98 -24.62
N ALA A 277 -4.89 -16.63 -25.27
CA ALA A 277 -3.78 -15.89 -24.66
C ALA A 277 -4.24 -14.52 -24.14
N VAL A 278 -4.15 -14.31 -22.83
CA VAL A 278 -4.29 -13.00 -22.20
C VAL A 278 -3.07 -12.17 -22.57
N ARG A 279 -3.22 -11.17 -23.44
CA ARG A 279 -2.19 -10.15 -23.64
C ARG A 279 -2.11 -9.29 -22.38
N SER A 280 -1.13 -9.57 -21.53
CA SER A 280 -0.68 -8.64 -20.49
C SER A 280 0.68 -8.08 -20.90
N HIS A 281 0.87 -6.76 -20.79
CA HIS A 281 2.10 -6.06 -21.19
C HIS A 281 3.34 -6.37 -20.31
N LEU A 282 3.23 -7.36 -19.42
CA LEU A 282 4.27 -7.73 -18.45
C LEU A 282 4.70 -9.21 -18.55
N VAL A 283 4.20 -9.98 -19.52
CA VAL A 283 4.50 -11.42 -19.66
C VAL A 283 4.80 -11.78 -21.12
N PRO A 284 5.88 -12.55 -21.41
CA PRO A 284 6.14 -13.04 -22.75
C PRO A 284 5.00 -13.95 -23.25
N PRO A 285 4.56 -13.83 -24.52
CA PRO A 285 3.48 -14.65 -25.04
C PRO A 285 3.87 -16.14 -25.07
N LEU A 286 2.95 -16.98 -24.60
CA LEU A 286 3.05 -18.44 -24.70
C LEU A 286 2.71 -18.85 -26.14
N GLU A 287 3.67 -19.44 -26.86
CA GLU A 287 3.46 -19.80 -28.27
C GLU A 287 2.76 -21.15 -28.44
N SER A 288 3.11 -22.13 -27.60
CA SER A 288 2.52 -23.48 -27.66
C SER A 288 2.85 -24.32 -26.42
N PHE A 289 2.05 -25.36 -26.19
CA PHE A 289 2.35 -26.42 -25.23
C PHE A 289 2.12 -27.79 -25.86
N VAL A 290 2.88 -28.81 -25.42
CA VAL A 290 2.73 -30.19 -25.88
C VAL A 290 2.82 -31.14 -24.69
N LEU A 291 1.88 -32.08 -24.61
CA LEU A 291 1.89 -33.18 -23.67
C LEU A 291 2.40 -34.44 -24.38
N ARG A 292 3.57 -34.94 -23.99
CA ARG A 292 4.15 -36.19 -24.54
C ARG A 292 4.64 -37.07 -23.39
N HIS A 293 4.20 -38.33 -23.37
CA HIS A 293 4.64 -39.34 -22.39
C HIS A 293 4.56 -38.87 -20.92
N GLY A 294 3.48 -38.18 -20.54
CA GLY A 294 3.29 -37.68 -19.16
C GLY A 294 4.18 -36.48 -18.79
N ARG A 295 4.85 -35.84 -19.76
CA ARG A 295 5.64 -34.62 -19.57
C ARG A 295 4.95 -33.45 -20.26
N LEU A 296 4.80 -32.34 -19.54
CA LEU A 296 4.28 -31.09 -20.07
C LEU A 296 5.46 -30.23 -20.52
N GLN A 297 5.53 -29.93 -21.82
CA GLN A 297 6.55 -29.06 -22.38
C GLN A 297 5.90 -27.72 -22.77
N LEU A 298 6.45 -26.62 -22.24
CA LEU A 298 5.96 -25.26 -22.48
C LEU A 298 6.98 -24.49 -23.30
N ARG A 299 6.51 -23.81 -24.37
CA ARG A 299 7.35 -22.98 -25.24
C ARG A 299 6.98 -21.50 -25.05
N CYS A 300 7.95 -20.70 -24.59
CA CYS A 300 7.77 -19.26 -24.35
C CYS A 300 8.85 -18.46 -25.08
N GLN A 301 8.50 -17.26 -25.55
CA GLN A 301 9.42 -16.36 -26.24
C GLN A 301 9.91 -15.27 -25.29
N LEU A 302 11.16 -15.35 -24.81
CA LEU A 302 11.75 -14.35 -23.90
C LEU A 302 12.48 -13.25 -24.69
N GLN A 303 12.72 -12.11 -24.05
CA GLN A 303 13.29 -10.89 -24.65
C GLN A 303 14.71 -11.08 -25.24
N LEU A 304 15.35 -12.24 -25.00
CA LEU A 304 16.68 -12.62 -25.50
C LEU A 304 16.68 -13.89 -26.39
N GLY A 305 15.52 -14.42 -26.80
CA GLY A 305 15.40 -15.56 -27.72
C GLY A 305 14.39 -16.64 -27.32
N LEU A 306 14.17 -17.63 -28.21
CA LEU A 306 13.28 -18.78 -27.99
C LEU A 306 13.93 -19.81 -27.05
N GLN A 307 13.29 -20.12 -25.92
CA GLN A 307 13.76 -21.18 -25.01
C GLN A 307 12.63 -22.13 -24.57
N TRP A 308 13.00 -23.38 -24.28
CA TRP A 308 12.08 -24.44 -23.87
C TRP A 308 12.13 -24.65 -22.35
N LEU A 309 10.95 -24.67 -21.71
CA LEU A 309 10.81 -25.11 -20.32
C LEU A 309 10.23 -26.53 -20.32
N ILE A 310 10.99 -27.50 -19.80
CA ILE A 310 10.56 -28.91 -19.73
C ILE A 310 10.18 -29.24 -18.29
N LEU A 311 8.88 -29.44 -18.05
CA LEU A 311 8.37 -29.92 -16.76
C LEU A 311 8.25 -31.44 -16.79
N THR A 312 8.96 -32.12 -15.89
CA THR A 312 8.92 -33.58 -15.80
C THR A 312 8.06 -33.99 -14.61
N TYR A 313 6.94 -34.66 -14.89
CA TYR A 313 6.10 -35.27 -13.86
C TYR A 313 6.60 -36.70 -13.62
N CYS A 314 7.07 -37.02 -12.41
CA CYS A 314 7.47 -38.38 -12.04
C CYS A 314 6.58 -38.91 -10.91
N ASN A 315 5.96 -40.05 -11.15
CA ASN A 315 5.11 -40.74 -10.19
C ASN A 315 5.99 -41.76 -9.44
N HIS A 316 6.33 -41.52 -8.18
CA HIS A 316 7.07 -42.49 -7.37
C HIS A 316 6.15 -43.05 -6.27
N LYS A 317 5.87 -44.36 -6.33
CA LYS A 317 5.37 -45.10 -5.18
C LYS A 317 6.52 -45.27 -4.18
N SER A 318 6.41 -44.65 -3.01
CA SER A 318 7.20 -45.05 -1.85
C SER A 318 6.55 -46.28 -1.23
N ALA A 319 7.33 -47.34 -1.09
CA ALA A 319 6.92 -48.59 -0.44
C ALA A 319 7.29 -48.51 1.05
N ASP A 320 6.57 -47.67 1.80
CA ASP A 320 6.32 -47.86 3.24
C ASP A 320 5.55 -46.64 3.75
N SER A 321 4.51 -46.90 4.54
CA SER A 321 3.41 -45.98 4.92
C SER A 321 2.36 -45.78 3.81
N GLY A 322 1.10 -46.13 4.13
CA GLY A 322 -0.06 -46.08 3.22
C GLY A 322 -0.49 -44.69 2.73
N ASN A 323 0.40 -43.69 2.75
CA ASN A 323 0.17 -42.37 2.19
C ASN A 323 0.83 -42.24 0.81
N LYS A 324 0.01 -42.08 -0.24
CA LYS A 324 0.49 -41.67 -1.56
C LYS A 324 0.99 -40.22 -1.46
N MET A 325 2.30 -40.01 -1.53
CA MET A 325 2.92 -38.68 -1.59
C MET A 325 3.40 -38.38 -3.01
N TRP A 326 3.14 -37.15 -3.48
CA TRP A 326 3.67 -36.66 -4.75
C TRP A 326 4.96 -35.88 -4.52
N LYS A 327 5.96 -36.13 -5.37
CA LYS A 327 7.21 -35.35 -5.42
C LYS A 327 7.27 -34.61 -6.75
N MET A 328 7.19 -33.28 -6.71
CA MET A 328 7.34 -32.44 -7.89
C MET A 328 8.79 -31.99 -8.01
N THR A 329 9.46 -32.34 -9.12
CA THR A 329 10.84 -31.93 -9.39
C THR A 329 10.85 -31.01 -10.61
N VAL A 330 11.18 -29.74 -10.41
CA VAL A 330 11.36 -28.78 -11.50
C VAL A 330 12.84 -28.80 -11.90
N LEU A 331 13.13 -29.21 -13.14
CA LEU A 331 14.48 -29.21 -13.70
C LEU A 331 14.64 -28.00 -14.60
N PHE A 332 15.57 -27.11 -14.25
CA PHE A 332 15.94 -25.97 -15.10
C PHE A 332 17.04 -26.40 -16.08
N HIS A 333 16.93 -25.97 -17.34
CA HIS A 333 18.05 -26.08 -18.28
C HIS A 333 19.20 -25.19 -17.78
N LYS A 334 20.45 -25.59 -18.05
CA LYS A 334 21.67 -24.99 -17.48
C LYS A 334 21.81 -23.50 -17.79
N ASP A 335 21.16 -23.02 -18.85
CA ASP A 335 21.19 -21.62 -19.30
C ASP A 335 20.17 -20.71 -18.60
N PHE A 336 19.26 -21.27 -17.79
CA PHE A 336 18.22 -20.53 -17.06
C PHE A 336 18.76 -19.78 -15.81
N ILE A 337 20.00 -20.07 -15.40
CA ILE A 337 20.61 -19.58 -14.14
C ILE A 337 21.07 -18.11 -14.24
N ARG A 338 20.99 -17.46 -15.40
CA ARG A 338 21.41 -16.06 -15.59
C ARG A 338 20.32 -14.99 -15.39
N CYS A 339 19.05 -15.36 -15.22
CA CYS A 339 17.98 -14.39 -14.91
C CYS A 339 17.88 -14.13 -13.40
N GLY A 340 17.91 -12.86 -13.00
CA GLY A 340 17.92 -12.43 -11.60
C GLY A 340 16.69 -12.87 -10.79
N LYS A 341 16.85 -12.93 -9.47
CA LYS A 341 15.91 -13.46 -8.45
C LYS A 341 14.46 -12.95 -8.52
N TRP A 342 14.16 -11.87 -9.25
CA TRP A 342 12.83 -11.27 -9.35
C TRP A 342 11.88 -12.03 -10.29
N GLU A 343 12.39 -12.70 -11.32
CA GLU A 343 11.55 -13.40 -12.31
C GLU A 343 11.01 -14.75 -11.79
N LEU A 344 11.73 -15.39 -10.87
CA LEU A 344 11.32 -16.64 -10.25
C LEU A 344 10.09 -16.49 -9.32
N GLY A 345 9.93 -15.34 -8.68
CA GLY A 345 8.77 -15.05 -7.81
C GLY A 345 7.46 -14.87 -8.60
N ALA A 346 7.54 -14.26 -9.77
CA ALA A 346 6.39 -14.08 -10.65
C ALA A 346 5.92 -15.41 -11.27
N LEU A 347 6.86 -16.29 -11.65
CA LEU A 347 6.50 -17.64 -12.12
C LEU A 347 5.84 -18.49 -11.04
N PHE A 348 6.25 -18.34 -9.77
CA PHE A 348 5.69 -19.09 -8.64
C PHE A 348 4.24 -18.67 -8.33
N LEU A 349 3.95 -17.36 -8.41
CA LEU A 349 2.59 -16.82 -8.31
C LEU A 349 1.71 -17.24 -9.49
N TRP A 350 2.27 -17.30 -10.70
CA TRP A 350 1.56 -17.77 -11.90
C TRP A 350 1.17 -19.25 -11.81
N PHE A 351 2.03 -20.08 -11.22
CA PHE A 351 1.76 -21.51 -11.00
C PHE A 351 0.62 -21.75 -9.99
N GLN A 352 0.50 -20.92 -8.95
CA GLN A 352 -0.65 -20.98 -8.02
C GLN A 352 -1.95 -20.58 -8.72
N PHE A 353 -1.90 -19.62 -9.65
CA PHE A 353 -3.08 -19.16 -10.37
C PHE A 353 -3.67 -20.24 -11.30
N LEU A 354 -2.82 -21.04 -11.96
CA LEU A 354 -3.25 -22.14 -12.83
C LEU A 354 -3.84 -23.35 -12.08
N LEU A 355 -3.37 -23.62 -10.86
CA LEU A 355 -3.88 -24.72 -10.02
C LEU A 355 -5.22 -24.40 -9.35
N PHE A 356 -5.58 -23.12 -9.20
CA PHE A 356 -6.78 -22.70 -8.48
C PHE A 356 -7.80 -21.89 -9.31
N GLY A 357 -7.46 -21.45 -10.53
CA GLY A 357 -8.17 -20.37 -11.23
C GLY A 357 -8.82 -20.70 -12.57
N ALA A 358 -9.30 -21.92 -12.80
CA ALA A 358 -10.07 -22.23 -14.01
C ALA A 358 -11.58 -22.22 -13.72
N THR A 359 -12.21 -21.04 -13.78
CA THR A 359 -13.65 -20.92 -14.05
C THR A 359 -13.84 -20.11 -15.34
N SER A 360 -14.51 -20.72 -16.31
CA SER A 360 -14.66 -20.24 -17.69
C SER A 360 -15.48 -18.94 -17.77
N SER A 361 -14.98 -17.93 -18.48
CA SER A 361 -15.76 -16.76 -18.92
C SER A 361 -16.18 -16.93 -20.38
N CYS A 362 -17.48 -16.87 -20.67
CA CYS A 362 -18.03 -16.87 -22.02
C CYS A 362 -18.11 -15.42 -22.54
N ILE A 363 -17.59 -15.15 -23.74
CA ILE A 363 -17.72 -13.85 -24.45
C ILE A 363 -18.88 -13.98 -25.44
N ASP A 364 -19.79 -13.00 -25.49
CA ASP A 364 -20.85 -12.95 -26.51
C ASP A 364 -20.33 -12.44 -27.87
N SER A 365 -21.11 -12.66 -28.92
CA SER A 365 -20.72 -12.41 -30.31
C SER A 365 -20.54 -10.93 -30.70
N ASN A 366 -20.71 -9.97 -29.77
CA ASN A 366 -20.64 -8.54 -30.07
C ASN A 366 -19.51 -7.79 -29.35
N GLY A 367 -18.62 -8.47 -28.62
CA GLY A 367 -17.35 -7.89 -28.19
C GLY A 367 -17.41 -6.82 -27.09
N ASN A 368 -18.51 -6.73 -26.34
CA ASN A 368 -18.58 -5.88 -25.15
C ASN A 368 -18.16 -6.65 -23.89
N ALA A 369 -17.19 -6.12 -23.14
CA ALA A 369 -16.89 -6.57 -21.78
C ALA A 369 -17.99 -6.04 -20.83
N GLY A 370 -19.15 -6.66 -20.86
CA GLY A 370 -20.24 -6.40 -19.91
C GLY A 370 -19.94 -7.01 -18.55
N SER A 371 -20.23 -6.27 -17.48
CA SER A 371 -20.26 -6.75 -16.10
C SER A 371 -20.98 -8.11 -16.01
N ASN A 372 -20.33 -9.12 -15.44
CA ASN A 372 -20.94 -10.44 -15.26
C ASN A 372 -22.24 -10.28 -14.45
N PRO A 373 -23.40 -10.78 -14.92
CA PRO A 373 -24.61 -10.82 -14.12
C PRO A 373 -24.34 -11.65 -12.87
N VAL A 374 -24.75 -11.12 -11.71
CA VAL A 374 -24.66 -11.83 -10.43
C VAL A 374 -25.49 -13.11 -10.55
N PRO A 375 -24.94 -14.30 -10.27
CA PRO A 375 -25.72 -15.54 -10.21
C PRO A 375 -26.96 -15.35 -9.32
N ALA A 376 -28.14 -15.76 -9.81
CA ALA A 376 -29.44 -15.43 -9.22
C ALA A 376 -29.70 -15.97 -7.79
N ASN A 377 -28.73 -16.63 -7.16
CA ASN A 377 -28.85 -17.29 -5.86
C ASN A 377 -28.34 -16.44 -4.67
N PHE A 378 -27.69 -15.29 -4.90
CA PHE A 378 -27.22 -14.42 -3.81
C PHE A 378 -27.40 -12.94 -4.15
N ALA A 379 -27.38 -12.08 -3.13
CA ALA A 379 -27.24 -10.64 -3.28
C ALA A 379 -25.78 -10.25 -3.05
N GLU A 380 -25.22 -9.38 -3.90
CA GLU A 380 -23.88 -8.81 -3.69
C GLU A 380 -24.00 -7.51 -2.91
N ILE A 381 -23.64 -7.56 -1.62
CA ILE A 381 -23.75 -6.43 -0.70
C ILE A 381 -22.38 -5.77 -0.55
N ILE A 382 -22.27 -4.55 -1.07
CA ILE A 382 -21.08 -3.71 -1.05
C ILE A 382 -21.18 -2.79 0.17
N VAL A 383 -20.47 -3.15 1.24
CA VAL A 383 -20.49 -2.42 2.51
C VAL A 383 -19.36 -1.40 2.54
N VAL A 384 -19.70 -0.15 2.79
CA VAL A 384 -18.77 0.99 2.83
C VAL A 384 -18.78 1.62 4.22
N ARG A 385 -17.60 1.83 4.82
CA ARG A 385 -17.51 2.67 6.02
C ARG A 385 -17.70 4.13 5.64
N HIS A 386 -18.44 4.91 6.43
CA HIS A 386 -18.55 6.36 6.23
C HIS A 386 -17.18 7.06 6.11
N GLY A 387 -17.16 8.22 5.44
CA GLY A 387 -15.98 9.10 5.35
C GLY A 387 -15.51 9.64 6.71
N GLU A 388 -14.30 10.17 6.77
CA GLU A 388 -13.74 10.74 8.00
C GLU A 388 -14.61 11.86 8.60
N THR A 389 -14.76 11.86 9.93
CA THR A 389 -15.31 12.98 10.69
C THR A 389 -14.21 13.67 11.50
N THR A 390 -14.50 14.88 12.00
CA THR A 390 -13.58 15.57 12.92
C THR A 390 -13.29 14.76 14.19
N TRP A 391 -14.26 13.94 14.63
CA TRP A 391 -14.12 13.09 15.81
C TRP A 391 -13.30 11.83 15.53
N ASN A 392 -13.36 11.27 14.31
CA ASN A 392 -12.41 10.22 13.90
C ASN A 392 -10.98 10.77 13.96
N ALA A 393 -10.75 11.92 13.32
CA ALA A 393 -9.44 12.54 13.28
C ALA A 393 -8.90 12.80 14.69
N SER A 394 -9.76 13.19 15.64
CA SER A 394 -9.40 13.45 17.04
C SER A 394 -9.38 12.25 17.97
N GLY A 395 -9.68 11.04 17.49
CA GLY A 395 -9.79 9.84 18.33
C GLY A 395 -10.91 9.94 19.39
N LYS A 396 -11.97 10.70 19.09
CA LYS A 396 -13.13 10.87 19.96
C LYS A 396 -14.19 9.83 19.60
N ILE A 397 -14.70 9.16 20.63
CA ILE A 397 -15.70 8.10 20.51
C ILE A 397 -17.03 8.73 20.10
N GLN A 398 -17.65 8.26 19.02
CA GLN A 398 -18.89 8.83 18.47
C GLN A 398 -20.13 8.06 18.95
N GLY A 399 -20.16 6.74 18.70
CA GLY A 399 -21.37 5.95 18.88
C GLY A 399 -22.54 6.53 18.06
N HIS A 400 -23.66 6.78 18.72
CA HIS A 400 -24.87 7.36 18.10
C HIS A 400 -24.89 8.89 18.10
N LEU A 401 -23.89 9.56 18.66
CA LEU A 401 -23.80 11.01 18.52
C LEU A 401 -23.59 11.38 17.06
N ASP A 402 -24.38 12.34 16.61
CA ASP A 402 -24.40 12.72 15.22
C ASP A 402 -23.31 13.74 14.93
N VAL A 403 -22.43 13.38 14.01
CA VAL A 403 -21.25 14.16 13.65
C VAL A 403 -21.16 14.11 12.13
N GLU A 404 -21.05 15.27 11.52
CA GLU A 404 -20.90 15.42 10.09
C GLU A 404 -19.55 14.89 9.60
N LEU A 405 -19.47 14.59 8.30
CA LEU A 405 -18.17 14.41 7.66
C LEU A 405 -17.34 15.69 7.82
N ASN A 406 -16.02 15.53 7.87
CA ASN A 406 -15.12 16.66 7.60
C ASN A 406 -14.84 16.72 6.08
N GLU A 407 -14.10 17.74 5.64
CA GLU A 407 -13.78 17.90 4.21
C GLU A 407 -13.03 16.69 3.63
N VAL A 408 -12.10 16.12 4.42
CA VAL A 408 -11.37 14.89 4.07
C VAL A 408 -12.36 13.73 3.83
N GLY A 409 -13.37 13.59 4.69
CA GLY A 409 -14.41 12.57 4.56
C GLY A 409 -15.30 12.75 3.34
N ARG A 410 -15.63 13.99 2.96
CA ARG A 410 -16.40 14.27 1.72
C ARG A 410 -15.60 13.90 0.48
N GLN A 411 -14.31 14.22 0.47
CA GLN A 411 -13.41 13.85 -0.61
C GLN A 411 -13.23 12.33 -0.69
N GLN A 412 -13.03 11.64 0.44
CA GLN A 412 -13.03 10.17 0.47
C GLN A 412 -14.33 9.59 -0.09
N ALA A 413 -15.49 10.14 0.30
CA ALA A 413 -16.80 9.73 -0.19
C ALA A 413 -16.92 9.91 -1.72
N ALA A 414 -16.41 11.01 -2.27
CA ALA A 414 -16.39 11.24 -3.71
C ALA A 414 -15.50 10.22 -4.46
N VAL A 415 -14.36 9.85 -3.88
CA VAL A 415 -13.44 8.89 -4.51
C VAL A 415 -14.00 7.46 -4.48
N VAL A 416 -14.64 7.05 -3.38
CA VAL A 416 -15.32 5.75 -3.36
C VAL A 416 -16.54 5.75 -4.28
N ALA A 417 -17.28 6.86 -4.38
CA ALA A 417 -18.40 7.01 -5.32
C ALA A 417 -17.95 6.82 -6.78
N ASP A 418 -16.85 7.47 -7.18
CA ASP A 418 -16.27 7.31 -8.53
C ASP A 418 -15.90 5.85 -8.82
N ARG A 419 -15.27 5.16 -7.87
CA ARG A 419 -14.97 3.73 -8.01
C ARG A 419 -16.24 2.91 -8.19
N LEU A 420 -17.21 3.06 -7.28
CA LEU A 420 -18.41 2.23 -7.28
C LEU A 420 -19.22 2.40 -8.56
N SER A 421 -19.32 3.63 -9.08
CA SER A 421 -20.02 3.93 -10.34
C SER A 421 -19.40 3.26 -11.57
N LYS A 422 -18.11 2.95 -11.54
CA LYS A 422 -17.38 2.34 -12.66
C LYS A 422 -17.31 0.82 -12.58
N GLU A 423 -17.24 0.28 -11.37
CA GLU A 423 -17.02 -1.14 -11.14
C GLU A 423 -18.33 -1.93 -11.00
N PHE A 424 -19.45 -1.29 -10.64
CA PHE A 424 -20.68 -1.97 -10.28
C PHE A 424 -21.93 -1.34 -10.91
N LYS A 425 -22.94 -2.17 -11.16
CA LYS A 425 -24.29 -1.75 -11.54
C LYS A 425 -25.18 -1.76 -10.30
N ILE A 426 -25.19 -0.65 -9.57
CA ILE A 426 -25.87 -0.54 -8.29
C ILE A 426 -27.39 -0.44 -8.48
N SER A 427 -28.15 -1.34 -7.83
CA SER A 427 -29.62 -1.35 -7.88
C SER A 427 -30.26 -0.57 -6.73
N ALA A 428 -29.59 -0.47 -5.58
CA ALA A 428 -30.09 0.24 -4.40
C ALA A 428 -28.95 0.68 -3.48
N ILE A 429 -29.22 1.73 -2.68
CA ILE A 429 -28.29 2.25 -1.67
C ILE A 429 -29.02 2.34 -0.34
N TYR A 430 -28.49 1.65 0.67
CA TYR A 430 -28.94 1.76 2.05
C TYR A 430 -27.88 2.47 2.90
N SER A 431 -28.31 3.16 3.94
CA SER A 431 -27.40 3.82 4.86
C SER A 431 -27.90 3.77 6.29
N SER A 432 -26.99 3.76 7.26
CA SER A 432 -27.32 4.30 8.57
C SER A 432 -27.86 5.73 8.43
N ASP A 433 -28.80 6.07 9.28
CA ASP A 433 -29.41 7.40 9.40
C ASP A 433 -28.53 8.44 10.12
N LEU A 434 -27.37 8.06 10.68
CA LEU A 434 -26.40 9.03 11.22
C LEU A 434 -25.76 9.82 10.08
N MET A 435 -25.66 11.15 10.24
CA MET A 435 -25.28 12.11 9.20
C MET A 435 -24.01 11.71 8.46
N ARG A 436 -22.93 11.30 9.14
CA ARG A 436 -21.69 10.86 8.48
C ARG A 436 -21.88 9.73 7.47
N ALA A 437 -22.71 8.73 7.80
CA ALA A 437 -22.99 7.62 6.91
C ALA A 437 -23.97 8.03 5.81
N PHE A 438 -25.03 8.75 6.20
CA PHE A 438 -26.04 9.22 5.27
C PHE A 438 -25.48 10.19 4.21
N GLU A 439 -24.65 11.15 4.62
CA GLU A 439 -23.96 12.08 3.71
C GLU A 439 -23.01 11.33 2.77
N THR A 440 -22.26 10.34 3.28
CA THR A 440 -21.42 9.48 2.43
C THR A 440 -22.27 8.75 1.38
N ALA A 441 -23.42 8.19 1.78
CA ALA A 441 -24.34 7.50 0.88
C ALA A 441 -24.97 8.42 -0.15
N GLN A 442 -25.31 9.67 0.22
CA GLN A 442 -25.82 10.68 -0.72
C GLN A 442 -24.79 11.06 -1.78
N ILE A 443 -23.51 11.13 -1.40
CA ILE A 443 -22.42 11.38 -2.35
C ILE A 443 -22.29 10.20 -3.34
N ILE A 444 -22.35 8.96 -2.85
CA ILE A 444 -22.33 7.76 -3.69
C ILE A 444 -23.55 7.73 -4.64
N ALA A 445 -24.73 8.01 -4.12
CA ALA A 445 -25.98 8.04 -4.89
C ALA A 445 -25.91 8.98 -6.09
N LYS A 446 -25.33 10.18 -5.92
CA LYS A 446 -25.15 11.14 -7.03
C LYS A 446 -24.31 10.59 -8.18
N SER A 447 -23.36 9.69 -7.90
CA SER A 447 -22.51 9.06 -8.92
C SER A 447 -23.09 7.77 -9.49
N CYS A 448 -24.10 7.18 -8.84
CA CYS A 448 -24.75 5.94 -9.26
C CYS A 448 -26.20 6.24 -9.67
N ASP A 449 -26.40 6.92 -10.80
CA ASP A 449 -27.71 7.23 -11.39
C ASP A 449 -28.70 7.98 -10.48
N SER A 450 -28.20 8.71 -9.47
CA SER A 450 -29.03 9.50 -8.53
C SER A 450 -30.10 8.69 -7.80
N LEU A 451 -29.76 7.44 -7.41
CA LEU A 451 -30.64 6.58 -6.63
C LEU A 451 -31.04 7.21 -5.28
N GLU A 452 -32.25 6.93 -4.81
CA GLU A 452 -32.68 7.31 -3.47
C GLU A 452 -31.92 6.51 -2.39
N VAL A 453 -31.47 7.19 -1.34
CA VAL A 453 -30.80 6.55 -0.20
C VAL A 453 -31.84 6.11 0.83
N ILE A 454 -31.95 4.81 1.05
CA ILE A 454 -32.87 4.23 2.03
C ILE A 454 -32.18 4.19 3.40
N GLN A 455 -32.69 4.96 4.36
CA GLN A 455 -32.17 4.97 5.72
C GLN A 455 -32.65 3.74 6.52
N ASP A 456 -31.73 3.12 7.26
CA ASP A 456 -32.01 1.98 8.12
C ASP A 456 -31.29 2.15 9.47
N PRO A 457 -32.01 2.48 10.56
CA PRO A 457 -31.42 2.64 11.89
C PRO A 457 -30.70 1.38 12.41
N ALA A 458 -31.03 0.19 11.88
CA ALA A 458 -30.32 -1.04 12.26
C ALA A 458 -28.87 -1.07 11.76
N LEU A 459 -28.47 -0.16 10.86
CA LEU A 459 -27.12 0.01 10.35
C LEU A 459 -26.26 1.00 11.17
N ARG A 460 -26.80 1.64 12.22
CA ARG A 460 -26.05 2.57 13.10
C ARG A 460 -24.79 1.94 13.70
N GLU A 461 -23.84 2.77 14.12
CA GLU A 461 -22.70 2.31 14.92
C GLU A 461 -23.17 1.72 16.25
N ARG A 462 -22.33 1.00 17.00
CA ARG A 462 -22.64 0.62 18.38
C ARG A 462 -23.01 1.86 19.21
N HIS A 463 -24.07 1.81 20.01
CA HIS A 463 -24.30 2.84 21.03
C HIS A 463 -23.26 2.66 22.13
N LEU A 464 -22.42 3.65 22.35
CA LEU A 464 -21.28 3.53 23.28
C LEU A 464 -21.55 4.16 24.64
N GLY A 465 -22.81 4.52 24.90
CA GLY A 465 -23.28 5.02 26.20
C GLY A 465 -22.46 6.19 26.70
N ASP A 466 -22.01 6.12 27.94
CA ASP A 466 -21.23 7.17 28.61
C ASP A 466 -19.85 7.42 27.97
N LEU A 467 -19.39 6.56 27.05
CA LEU A 467 -18.12 6.80 26.33
C LEU A 467 -18.27 7.77 25.15
N GLN A 468 -19.49 8.03 24.68
CA GLN A 468 -19.71 8.92 23.55
C GLN A 468 -19.24 10.34 23.91
N GLY A 469 -18.49 10.98 23.01
CA GLY A 469 -17.91 12.31 23.22
C GLY A 469 -16.55 12.31 23.92
N VAL A 470 -16.10 11.18 24.47
CA VAL A 470 -14.82 11.08 25.17
C VAL A 470 -13.68 10.76 24.20
N VAL A 471 -12.52 11.39 24.41
CA VAL A 471 -11.29 11.00 23.70
C VAL A 471 -10.88 9.62 24.17
N TYR A 472 -10.73 8.65 23.26
CA TYR A 472 -10.55 7.25 23.61
C TYR A 472 -9.42 6.99 24.61
N ARG A 473 -8.26 7.64 24.41
CA ARG A 473 -7.08 7.50 25.30
C ARG A 473 -7.36 7.94 26.74
N GLU A 474 -8.41 8.72 26.96
CA GLU A 474 -8.82 9.25 28.25
C GLU A 474 -10.05 8.53 28.80
N ALA A 475 -10.65 7.60 28.04
CA ALA A 475 -11.87 6.89 28.42
C ALA A 475 -11.72 6.11 29.73
N ALA A 476 -10.58 5.42 29.92
CA ALA A 476 -10.27 4.70 31.16
C ALA A 476 -10.20 5.62 32.39
N LYS A 477 -9.83 6.89 32.18
CA LYS A 477 -9.72 7.90 33.26
C LYS A 477 -11.07 8.56 33.55
N HIS A 478 -11.77 9.01 32.51
CA HIS A 478 -13.01 9.77 32.68
C HIS A 478 -14.20 8.88 33.03
N ASN A 479 -14.32 7.73 32.38
CA ASN A 479 -15.45 6.81 32.54
C ASN A 479 -14.96 5.36 32.72
N PRO A 480 -14.28 5.04 33.85
CA PRO A 480 -13.62 3.75 34.06
C PRO A 480 -14.56 2.55 33.99
N VAL A 481 -15.80 2.69 34.50
CA VAL A 481 -16.82 1.61 34.46
C VAL A 481 -17.25 1.35 33.02
N ALA A 482 -17.56 2.41 32.26
CA ALA A 482 -17.97 2.27 30.87
C ALA A 482 -16.83 1.78 29.97
N HIS A 483 -15.60 2.24 30.21
CA HIS A 483 -14.41 1.75 29.53
C HIS A 483 -14.18 0.26 29.80
N LYS A 484 -14.32 -0.19 31.06
CA LYS A 484 -14.21 -1.62 31.42
C LYS A 484 -15.28 -2.47 30.73
N ALA A 485 -16.51 -1.97 30.64
CA ALA A 485 -17.58 -2.63 29.89
C ALA A 485 -17.27 -2.69 28.38
N PHE A 486 -16.74 -1.61 27.81
CA PHE A 486 -16.40 -1.51 26.39
C PHE A 486 -15.29 -2.49 25.96
N VAL A 487 -14.22 -2.61 26.76
CA VAL A 487 -13.10 -3.53 26.48
C VAL A 487 -13.32 -4.96 26.97
N SER A 488 -14.51 -5.25 27.52
CA SER A 488 -14.86 -6.57 28.02
C SER A 488 -14.93 -7.60 26.90
N HIS A 489 -14.52 -8.84 27.19
CA HIS A 489 -14.70 -9.98 26.30
C HIS A 489 -16.10 -10.61 26.42
N ASN A 490 -16.91 -10.18 27.40
CA ASN A 490 -18.30 -10.60 27.52
C ASN A 490 -19.15 -9.89 26.46
N HIS A 491 -19.64 -10.62 25.46
CA HIS A 491 -20.41 -10.04 24.36
C HIS A 491 -21.82 -9.57 24.75
N ASP A 492 -22.36 -10.05 25.87
CA ASP A 492 -23.65 -9.60 26.44
C ASP A 492 -23.49 -8.38 27.35
N GLN A 493 -22.27 -7.91 27.58
CA GLN A 493 -22.02 -6.74 28.41
C GLN A 493 -22.48 -5.45 27.71
N GLU A 494 -23.55 -4.86 28.22
CA GLU A 494 -23.97 -3.49 27.89
C GLU A 494 -22.99 -2.47 28.47
N ILE A 495 -22.91 -1.30 27.81
CA ILE A 495 -22.07 -0.19 28.27
C ILE A 495 -22.99 0.78 29.06
N PRO A 496 -22.61 1.22 30.28
CA PRO A 496 -23.31 2.25 31.03
C PRO A 496 -23.70 3.48 30.18
N GLY A 497 -24.81 4.12 30.52
CA GLY A 497 -25.37 5.22 29.72
C GLY A 497 -26.25 4.76 28.55
N GLY A 498 -26.85 3.56 28.64
CA GLY A 498 -27.70 2.98 27.60
C GLY A 498 -26.95 2.45 26.37
N GLY A 499 -25.67 2.13 26.52
CA GLY A 499 -24.84 1.56 25.46
C GLY A 499 -25.11 0.08 25.19
N GLU A 500 -25.00 -0.28 23.91
CA GLU A 500 -25.30 -1.61 23.40
C GLU A 500 -24.23 -2.62 23.80
N SER A 501 -24.63 -3.88 23.97
CA SER A 501 -23.74 -5.03 23.97
C SER A 501 -23.26 -5.36 22.53
N LEU A 502 -22.22 -6.20 22.41
CA LEU A 502 -21.78 -6.67 21.10
C LEU A 502 -22.83 -7.57 20.43
N ASN A 503 -23.56 -8.35 21.22
CA ASN A 503 -24.63 -9.22 20.72
C ASN A 503 -25.82 -8.41 20.20
N GLN A 504 -26.22 -7.32 20.88
CA GLN A 504 -27.27 -6.41 20.40
C GLN A 504 -26.90 -5.76 19.07
N LEU A 505 -25.68 -5.20 18.96
CA LEU A 505 -25.14 -4.67 17.70
C LEU A 505 -25.18 -5.72 16.60
N SER A 506 -24.63 -6.91 16.88
CA SER A 506 -24.55 -8.01 15.91
C SER A 506 -25.93 -8.40 15.41
N GLN A 507 -26.88 -8.61 16.32
CA GLN A 507 -28.23 -9.05 15.98
C GLN A 507 -28.91 -8.07 15.02
N ARG A 508 -28.94 -6.76 15.35
CA ARG A 508 -29.65 -5.78 14.51
C ARG A 508 -29.00 -5.61 13.14
N CYS A 509 -27.66 -5.56 13.07
CA CYS A 509 -27.00 -5.30 11.79
C CYS A 509 -27.04 -6.52 10.87
N THR A 510 -26.94 -7.74 11.40
CA THR A 510 -27.02 -8.95 10.57
C THR A 510 -28.44 -9.19 10.05
N SER A 511 -29.46 -8.98 10.90
CA SER A 511 -30.86 -9.09 10.46
C SER A 511 -31.21 -8.04 9.40
N SER A 512 -30.64 -6.83 9.50
CA SER A 512 -30.77 -5.79 8.46
C SER A 512 -30.21 -6.27 7.12
N LEU A 513 -28.99 -6.79 7.09
CA LEU A 513 -28.36 -7.26 5.85
C LEU A 513 -29.04 -8.51 5.27
N GLU A 514 -29.53 -9.43 6.11
CA GLU A 514 -30.32 -10.57 5.65
C GLU A 514 -31.63 -10.12 4.98
N ARG A 515 -32.32 -9.12 5.53
CA ARG A 515 -33.52 -8.54 4.90
C ARG A 515 -33.20 -7.85 3.58
N ILE A 516 -32.12 -7.07 3.52
CA ILE A 516 -31.66 -6.41 2.28
C ILE A 516 -31.31 -7.47 1.23
N ALA A 517 -30.51 -8.47 1.59
CA ALA A 517 -30.10 -9.53 0.67
C ALA A 517 -31.29 -10.34 0.13
N LYS A 518 -32.27 -10.66 0.99
CA LYS A 518 -33.49 -11.35 0.55
C LYS A 518 -34.29 -10.55 -0.47
N LYS A 519 -34.33 -9.21 -0.32
CA LYS A 519 -35.03 -8.30 -1.23
C LYS A 519 -34.30 -8.14 -2.57
N HIS A 520 -32.97 -8.22 -2.57
CA HIS A 520 -32.11 -7.86 -3.70
C HIS A 520 -31.32 -9.08 -4.24
N LYS A 521 -31.95 -10.26 -4.32
CA LYS A 521 -31.31 -11.46 -4.89
C LYS A 521 -30.97 -11.23 -6.37
N GLY A 522 -29.73 -11.54 -6.76
CA GLY A 522 -29.20 -11.30 -8.10
C GLY A 522 -28.81 -9.84 -8.38
N GLU A 523 -28.86 -8.96 -7.37
CA GLU A 523 -28.56 -7.54 -7.52
C GLU A 523 -27.32 -7.12 -6.70
N GLN A 524 -26.75 -5.97 -7.09
CA GLN A 524 -25.64 -5.32 -6.39
C GLN A 524 -26.18 -4.13 -5.59
N VAL A 525 -25.93 -4.12 -4.29
CA VAL A 525 -26.48 -3.12 -3.36
C VAL A 525 -25.36 -2.50 -2.54
N VAL A 526 -25.36 -1.17 -2.43
CA VAL A 526 -24.43 -0.46 -1.53
C VAL A 526 -25.08 -0.30 -0.15
N VAL A 527 -24.30 -0.55 0.90
CA VAL A 527 -24.69 -0.31 2.29
C VAL A 527 -23.63 0.55 2.96
N VAL A 528 -23.99 1.77 3.37
CA VAL A 528 -23.06 2.68 4.07
C VAL A 528 -23.28 2.61 5.58
N THR A 529 -22.23 2.30 6.33
CA THR A 529 -22.30 2.04 7.77
C THR A 529 -20.99 2.43 8.49
N HIS A 530 -20.72 1.85 9.66
CA HIS A 530 -19.70 2.27 10.61
C HIS A 530 -18.71 1.14 10.94
N GLY A 531 -17.67 1.47 11.71
CA GLY A 531 -16.54 0.57 11.95
C GLY A 531 -16.92 -0.64 12.80
N GLY A 532 -17.62 -0.42 13.92
CA GLY A 532 -18.11 -1.49 14.79
C GLY A 532 -19.11 -2.39 14.08
N THR A 533 -20.05 -1.80 13.34
CA THR A 533 -21.00 -2.55 12.50
C THR A 533 -20.30 -3.45 11.49
N MET A 534 -19.33 -2.95 10.71
CA MET A 534 -18.58 -3.78 9.76
C MET A 534 -17.84 -4.93 10.44
N ARG A 535 -17.26 -4.72 11.63
CA ARG A 535 -16.60 -5.78 12.40
C ARG A 535 -17.58 -6.87 12.84
N ALA A 536 -18.80 -6.50 13.25
CA ALA A 536 -19.84 -7.45 13.59
C ALA A 536 -20.27 -8.27 12.35
N LEU A 537 -20.43 -7.63 11.20
CA LEU A 537 -20.75 -8.29 9.93
C LEU A 537 -19.64 -9.26 9.48
N PHE A 538 -18.37 -8.88 9.63
CA PHE A 538 -17.24 -9.78 9.39
C PHE A 538 -17.31 -11.02 10.27
N LYS A 539 -17.58 -10.85 11.56
CA LYS A 539 -17.66 -11.96 12.52
C LYS A 539 -18.81 -12.91 12.19
N ARG A 540 -19.94 -12.37 11.69
CA ARG A 540 -21.08 -13.17 11.20
C ARG A 540 -20.70 -14.04 9.99
N ALA A 541 -19.96 -13.48 9.05
CA ALA A 541 -19.53 -14.19 7.84
C ALA A 541 -18.32 -15.10 8.06
N ASN A 542 -17.53 -14.86 9.10
CA ASN A 542 -16.31 -15.61 9.41
C ASN A 542 -16.20 -16.00 10.90
N PRO A 543 -17.09 -16.86 11.41
CA PRO A 543 -17.22 -17.12 12.85
C PRO A 543 -16.01 -17.83 13.48
N ARG A 544 -15.17 -18.49 12.67
CA ARG A 544 -13.96 -19.22 13.13
C ARG A 544 -12.65 -18.61 12.62
N GLY A 545 -12.72 -17.48 11.91
CA GLY A 545 -11.56 -16.89 11.26
C GLY A 545 -10.77 -15.91 12.13
N LEU A 546 -9.69 -15.41 11.55
CA LEU A 546 -8.79 -14.43 12.15
C LEU A 546 -9.49 -13.07 12.35
N SER A 547 -8.84 -12.19 13.11
CA SER A 547 -9.29 -10.82 13.36
C SER A 547 -9.62 -10.06 12.07
N PRO A 548 -10.69 -9.23 12.04
CA PRO A 548 -11.06 -8.39 10.89
C PRO A 548 -10.00 -7.32 10.52
N GLY A 549 -8.90 -7.20 11.26
CA GLY A 549 -7.89 -6.17 10.99
C GLY A 549 -8.43 -4.75 11.15
N LYS A 550 -7.92 -3.82 10.33
CA LYS A 550 -8.30 -2.40 10.31
C LYS A 550 -9.42 -2.17 9.29
N VAL A 551 -10.47 -1.49 9.73
CA VAL A 551 -11.56 -1.02 8.86
C VAL A 551 -11.44 0.49 8.81
N THR A 552 -10.94 1.07 7.73
CA THR A 552 -10.70 2.51 7.61
C THR A 552 -11.88 3.24 6.98
N ASN A 553 -11.94 4.57 7.09
CA ASN A 553 -12.97 5.36 6.42
C ASN A 553 -12.97 5.07 4.92
N THR A 554 -14.19 4.99 4.35
CA THR A 554 -14.51 4.59 2.97
C THR A 554 -13.91 3.27 2.48
N SER A 555 -13.42 2.41 3.38
CA SER A 555 -13.02 1.05 3.00
C SER A 555 -14.24 0.29 2.46
N VAL A 556 -14.04 -0.47 1.39
CA VAL A 556 -15.06 -1.26 0.71
C VAL A 556 -14.89 -2.74 1.07
N SER A 557 -15.97 -3.36 1.54
CA SER A 557 -16.08 -4.81 1.72
C SER A 557 -17.21 -5.34 0.85
N ILE A 558 -17.07 -6.54 0.31
CA ILE A 558 -18.10 -7.19 -0.53
C ILE A 558 -18.48 -8.50 0.11
N PHE A 559 -19.78 -8.66 0.37
CA PHE A 559 -20.38 -9.88 0.86
C PHE A 559 -21.30 -10.49 -0.19
N HIS A 560 -21.21 -11.79 -0.39
CA HIS A 560 -22.25 -12.56 -1.08
C HIS A 560 -23.14 -13.17 -0.01
N ILE A 561 -24.42 -12.79 0.00
CA ILE A 561 -25.39 -13.26 0.99
C ILE A 561 -26.50 -14.02 0.28
N SER A 562 -26.64 -15.30 0.64
CA SER A 562 -27.66 -16.21 0.11
C SER A 562 -28.36 -16.97 1.24
N ASP A 563 -29.34 -17.80 0.87
CA ASP A 563 -30.00 -18.71 1.82
C ASP A 563 -29.02 -19.76 2.40
N SER A 564 -27.89 -20.03 1.71
CA SER A 564 -26.87 -20.99 2.16
C SER A 564 -25.83 -20.38 3.11
N GLY A 565 -25.79 -19.06 3.25
CA GLY A 565 -24.87 -18.38 4.15
C GLY A 565 -24.28 -17.08 3.61
N TRP A 566 -23.22 -16.63 4.27
CA TRP A 566 -22.51 -15.40 3.94
C TRP A 566 -21.08 -15.74 3.52
N GLU A 567 -20.61 -15.15 2.43
CA GLU A 567 -19.23 -15.25 1.97
C GLU A 567 -18.62 -13.85 1.84
N ILE A 568 -17.38 -13.67 2.30
CA ILE A 568 -16.62 -12.43 2.13
C ILE A 568 -15.79 -12.55 0.84
N LYS A 569 -16.03 -11.68 -0.14
CA LYS A 569 -15.27 -11.65 -1.42
C LYS A 569 -14.18 -10.60 -1.42
N LEU A 570 -14.43 -9.49 -0.73
CA LEU A 570 -13.48 -8.40 -0.55
C LEU A 570 -13.63 -7.86 0.86
N TRP A 571 -12.52 -7.51 1.50
CA TRP A 571 -12.54 -7.01 2.85
C TRP A 571 -11.69 -5.76 3.02
N ALA A 572 -12.32 -4.70 3.52
CA ALA A 572 -11.70 -3.45 3.94
C ALA A 572 -10.74 -2.83 2.89
N ASP A 573 -11.07 -2.95 1.61
CA ASP A 573 -10.22 -2.48 0.52
C ASP A 573 -10.30 -0.95 0.37
N VAL A 574 -9.12 -0.34 0.25
CA VAL A 574 -8.93 1.11 0.11
C VAL A 574 -8.13 1.49 -1.13
N SER A 575 -8.03 0.57 -2.10
CA SER A 575 -7.29 0.79 -3.35
C SER A 575 -7.72 2.05 -4.12
N HIS A 576 -8.96 2.54 -3.96
CA HIS A 576 -9.43 3.79 -4.55
C HIS A 576 -8.76 5.04 -3.94
N LEU A 577 -8.43 5.01 -2.64
CA LEU A 577 -7.79 6.14 -1.95
C LEU A 577 -6.33 6.34 -2.34
N SER A 578 -5.67 5.32 -2.92
CA SER A 578 -4.29 5.44 -3.40
C SER A 578 -4.19 6.15 -4.75
N LYS A 579 -5.27 6.18 -5.55
CA LYS A 579 -5.33 6.80 -6.88
C LYS A 579 -5.39 8.33 -6.84
N THR A 580 -5.81 8.94 -5.73
CA THR A 580 -6.10 10.38 -5.64
C THR A 580 -5.11 11.18 -4.79
N GLY A 581 -3.94 10.64 -4.45
CA GLY A 581 -2.97 11.39 -3.64
C GLY A 581 -3.25 11.38 -2.13
N PHE A 582 -4.39 10.85 -1.69
CA PHE A 582 -5.00 11.04 -0.37
C PHE A 582 -4.29 10.40 0.83
N LEU A 583 -3.32 9.52 0.58
CA LEU A 583 -2.69 8.72 1.63
C LEU A 583 -1.52 9.45 2.28
N ALA A 584 -1.81 10.38 3.19
CA ALA A 584 -0.80 10.91 4.11
C ALA A 584 -1.33 11.44 5.46
N SER A 585 -2.61 11.84 5.58
CA SER A 585 -3.17 12.40 6.82
C SER A 585 -4.39 11.65 7.38
N ALA A 586 -4.97 10.69 6.64
CA ALA A 586 -6.30 10.15 6.92
C ALA A 586 -6.34 8.83 7.73
N PHE A 587 -5.29 8.47 8.46
CA PHE A 587 -5.26 7.24 9.26
C PHE A 587 -5.50 7.48 10.75
N GLY A 588 -6.63 8.09 11.09
CA GLY A 588 -7.18 8.17 12.45
C GLY A 588 -8.17 7.04 12.80
N GLY A 589 -7.99 5.85 12.23
CA GLY A 589 -8.96 4.76 12.34
C GLY A 589 -8.40 3.53 13.05
N ASP A 590 -7.89 3.67 14.26
CA ASP A 590 -7.39 2.52 15.02
C ASP A 590 -8.55 1.63 15.52
N LYS A 591 -8.23 0.44 16.07
CA LYS A 591 -9.18 -0.57 16.62
C LYS A 591 -10.20 -0.03 17.65
N ASN A 592 -10.06 1.23 18.00
CA ASN A 592 -10.70 1.97 19.07
C ASN A 592 -11.85 2.89 18.58
N SER A 593 -12.12 2.89 17.27
CA SER A 593 -13.27 3.57 16.64
C SER A 593 -14.40 2.58 16.34
N GLY A 594 -14.72 1.76 17.34
CA GLY A 594 -15.78 0.75 17.25
C GLY A 594 -17.17 1.34 17.31
#